data_AF-A0A495A8I4-F1
#
_entry.id   AF-A0A495A8I4-F1
#
_cell.length_a   1.000
_cell.length_b   1.000
_cell.length_c   1.000
_cell.angle_alpha   90.00
_cell.angle_beta   90.00
_cell.angle_gamma   90.00
#
_symmetry.space_group_name_H-M   'P 1'
#
loop_
_entity.id
_entity.type
_entity.pdbx_description
1 polymer ?
#
loop_
_entity_poly.entity_id
_entity_poly.type
_entity_poly.pdbx_seq_one_letter_code
_entity_poly.pdbx_strand_id
1 'polypeptide(L)'
;MKKFLVFFTSLMFLLMVVISIDSLAAENSDVIGMDDDLDHNWVEYSVDYNEVDGGTHEYTYWKNFIKRTRTCHKTHVIQTVVYYCDVHDHTKSETFLDDTIHSHQHGE
;
A
#
# COMPACT_ATOMS: atom_id res chain seq x y z
N MET A 1 18.66 11.63 -53.17
CA MET A 1 18.81 12.26 -51.85
C MET A 1 17.49 12.39 -51.09
N LYS A 2 16.43 13.00 -51.66
CA LYS A 2 15.11 13.15 -50.99
C LYS A 2 14.46 11.82 -50.56
N LYS A 3 14.57 10.75 -51.36
CA LYS A 3 14.02 9.41 -51.02
C LYS A 3 14.72 8.75 -49.83
N PHE A 4 16.03 8.95 -49.69
CA PHE A 4 16.79 8.48 -48.53
C PHE A 4 16.46 9.29 -47.28
N LEU A 5 16.24 10.60 -47.43
CA LEU A 5 15.81 11.47 -46.33
C LEU A 5 14.43 11.03 -45.78
N VAL A 6 13.47 10.77 -46.68
CA VAL A 6 12.12 10.29 -46.30
C VAL A 6 12.17 8.92 -45.63
N PHE A 7 13.05 8.02 -46.11
CA PHE A 7 13.26 6.72 -45.48
C PHE A 7 13.83 6.83 -44.06
N PHE A 8 14.83 7.68 -43.87
CA PHE A 8 15.42 7.93 -42.54
C PHE A 8 14.42 8.57 -41.56
N THR A 9 13.60 9.52 -42.01
CA THR A 9 12.57 10.12 -41.16
C THR A 9 11.48 9.12 -40.77
N SER A 10 11.09 8.22 -41.69
CA SER A 10 10.11 7.16 -41.41
C SER A 10 10.67 6.14 -40.39
N LEU A 11 11.94 5.76 -40.54
CA LEU A 11 12.61 4.84 -39.63
C LEU A 11 12.77 5.43 -38.23
N MET A 12 13.12 6.72 -38.12
CA MET A 12 13.16 7.43 -36.84
C MET A 12 11.80 7.51 -36.15
N PHE A 13 10.74 7.74 -36.93
CA PHE A 13 9.38 7.78 -36.38
C PHE A 13 8.95 6.41 -35.85
N LEU A 14 9.28 5.33 -36.57
CA LEU A 14 9.03 3.96 -36.12
C LEU A 14 9.78 3.64 -34.81
N LEU A 15 11.04 4.07 -34.70
CA LEU A 15 11.86 3.92 -33.49
C LEU A 15 11.26 4.66 -32.29
N MET A 16 10.73 5.86 -32.48
CA MET A 16 10.07 6.61 -31.41
C MET A 16 8.79 5.93 -30.91
N VAL A 17 8.04 5.28 -31.81
CA VAL A 17 6.82 4.54 -31.43
C VAL A 17 7.16 3.32 -30.56
N VAL A 18 8.22 2.57 -30.90
CA VAL A 18 8.63 1.39 -30.11
C VAL A 18 9.05 1.79 -28.69
N ILE A 19 9.85 2.86 -28.54
CA ILE A 19 10.32 3.33 -27.22
C ILE A 19 9.17 3.80 -26.33
N SER A 20 8.11 4.38 -26.92
CA SER A 20 6.93 4.85 -26.16
C SER A 20 6.08 3.70 -25.61
N ILE A 21 6.14 2.51 -26.21
CA ILE A 21 5.38 1.34 -25.75
C ILE A 21 6.03 0.75 -24.49
N ASP A 22 7.37 0.71 -24.43
CA ASP A 22 8.10 0.23 -23.24
C ASP A 22 7.91 1.14 -22.02
N SER A 23 7.80 2.46 -22.20
CA SER A 23 7.55 3.38 -21.08
C SER A 23 6.14 3.22 -20.49
N LEU A 24 5.13 2.89 -21.32
CA LEU A 24 3.77 2.61 -20.86
C LEU A 24 3.66 1.28 -20.09
N ALA A 25 4.50 0.30 -20.45
CA ALA A 25 4.62 -0.96 -19.71
C ALA A 25 5.34 -0.76 -18.36
N ALA A 26 6.35 0.11 -18.31
CA ALA A 26 7.11 0.40 -17.09
C ALA A 26 6.35 1.27 -16.06
N GLU A 27 5.40 2.10 -16.50
CA GLU A 27 4.58 2.92 -15.59
C GLU A 27 3.47 2.12 -14.88
N ASN A 28 3.12 0.93 -15.40
CA ASN A 28 2.14 0.02 -14.80
C ASN A 28 2.75 -1.20 -14.10
N SER A 29 4.08 -1.29 -13.98
CA SER A 29 4.68 -2.19 -13.00
C SER A 29 4.58 -1.53 -11.63
N ASP A 30 3.36 -1.46 -11.11
CA ASP A 30 3.18 -1.45 -9.68
C ASP A 30 4.07 -2.56 -9.11
N VAL A 31 4.80 -2.20 -8.08
CA VAL A 31 5.72 -3.03 -7.31
C VAL A 31 4.91 -4.17 -6.69
N ILE A 32 4.57 -5.17 -7.49
CA ILE A 32 3.95 -6.42 -7.08
C ILE A 32 4.91 -7.52 -7.54
N GLY A 33 5.57 -8.08 -6.52
CA GLY A 33 6.48 -9.22 -6.52
C GLY A 33 6.82 -9.87 -7.85
N MET A 34 8.06 -9.67 -8.29
CA MET A 34 8.76 -10.53 -9.26
C MET A 34 8.98 -11.97 -8.73
N ASP A 35 8.43 -12.29 -7.54
CA ASP A 35 8.51 -13.57 -6.86
C ASP A 35 7.20 -14.37 -6.98
N ASP A 36 6.04 -13.72 -7.23
CA ASP A 36 4.70 -14.35 -7.20
C ASP A 36 4.43 -15.36 -8.35
N ASP A 37 5.37 -15.47 -9.30
CA ASP A 37 5.33 -16.46 -10.38
C ASP A 37 5.86 -17.85 -9.93
N LEU A 38 6.48 -17.94 -8.75
CA LEU A 38 6.93 -19.20 -8.14
C LEU A 38 5.87 -19.74 -7.18
N ASP A 39 5.76 -21.07 -7.09
CA ASP A 39 4.85 -21.73 -6.15
C ASP A 39 5.45 -21.68 -4.73
N HIS A 40 4.88 -20.87 -3.84
CA HIS A 40 5.32 -20.75 -2.45
C HIS A 40 4.46 -21.55 -1.49
N ASN A 41 5.12 -22.13 -0.48
CA ASN A 41 4.48 -22.72 0.69
C ASN A 41 4.59 -21.76 1.89
N TRP A 42 3.80 -20.68 1.87
CA TRP A 42 3.84 -19.67 2.94
C TRP A 42 3.28 -20.21 4.25
N VAL A 43 4.11 -20.24 5.29
CA VAL A 43 3.72 -20.62 6.65
C VAL A 43 3.89 -19.44 7.59
N GLU A 44 2.91 -19.19 8.45
CA GLU A 44 3.01 -18.18 9.51
C GLU A 44 4.18 -18.50 10.43
N TYR A 45 5.10 -17.54 10.56
CA TYR A 45 6.30 -17.67 11.39
C TYR A 45 6.18 -16.88 12.68
N SER A 46 5.69 -15.65 12.61
CA SER A 46 5.48 -14.80 13.79
C SER A 46 4.38 -13.77 13.57
N VAL A 47 3.71 -13.41 14.65
CA VAL A 47 2.72 -12.32 14.70
C VAL A 47 3.17 -11.32 15.76
N ASP A 48 3.17 -10.04 15.41
CA ASP A 48 3.48 -8.93 16.30
C ASP A 48 2.36 -7.88 16.28
N TYR A 49 2.17 -7.21 17.41
CA TYR A 49 1.15 -6.18 17.60
C TYR A 49 1.79 -4.88 18.08
N ASN A 50 1.55 -3.79 17.36
CA ASN A 50 2.07 -2.48 17.70
C ASN A 50 0.95 -1.45 17.82
N GLU A 51 1.00 -0.65 18.87
CA GLU A 51 0.13 0.50 19.04
C GLU A 51 0.77 1.74 18.41
N VAL A 52 0.04 2.43 17.55
CA VAL A 52 0.47 3.69 16.91
C VAL A 52 -0.58 4.78 17.12
N ASP A 53 -0.11 6.03 17.16
CA ASP A 53 -0.99 7.20 17.29
C ASP A 53 -1.90 7.34 16.06
N GLY A 54 -3.22 7.22 16.28
CA GLY A 54 -4.26 7.38 15.27
C GLY A 54 -4.85 8.80 15.21
N GLY A 55 -4.25 9.73 15.95
CA GLY A 55 -4.64 11.13 16.02
C GLY A 55 -5.80 11.39 16.97
N THR A 56 -6.43 12.55 16.82
CA THR A 56 -7.49 13.03 17.72
C THR A 56 -8.70 13.52 16.96
N HIS A 57 -9.87 13.46 17.59
CA HIS A 57 -11.08 14.10 17.10
C HIS A 57 -11.96 14.63 18.24
N GLU A 58 -12.83 15.59 17.93
CA GLU A 58 -13.73 16.18 18.92
C GLU A 58 -15.10 15.52 18.88
N TYR A 59 -15.66 15.22 20.04
CA TYR A 59 -17.03 14.74 20.17
C TYR A 59 -17.82 15.63 21.13
N THR A 60 -19.11 15.78 20.86
CA THR A 60 -20.01 16.60 21.67
C THR A 60 -21.08 15.73 22.30
N TYR A 61 -21.33 15.93 23.59
CA TYR A 61 -22.41 15.26 24.32
C TYR A 61 -23.16 16.26 25.22
N TRP A 62 -24.36 15.86 25.62
CA TRP A 62 -25.18 16.62 26.55
C TRP A 62 -25.13 15.98 27.93
N LYS A 63 -24.87 16.79 28.96
CA LYS A 63 -24.98 16.37 30.37
C LYS A 63 -25.73 17.43 31.15
N ASN A 64 -26.85 17.05 31.77
CA ASN A 64 -27.73 17.96 32.52
C ASN A 64 -28.14 19.19 31.70
N PHE A 65 -28.56 18.99 30.44
CA PHE A 65 -28.93 20.07 29.51
C PHE A 65 -27.81 21.08 29.20
N ILE A 66 -26.55 20.73 29.47
CA ILE A 66 -25.37 21.50 29.08
C ILE A 66 -24.64 20.75 27.97
N LYS A 67 -24.42 21.40 26.83
CA LYS A 67 -23.60 20.89 25.72
C LYS A 67 -22.13 20.98 26.10
N ARG A 68 -21.40 19.88 25.98
CA ARG A 68 -19.96 19.79 26.28
C ARG A 68 -19.23 19.15 25.10
N THR A 69 -18.07 19.69 24.78
CA THR A 69 -17.16 19.16 23.74
C THR A 69 -15.91 18.61 24.43
N ARG A 70 -15.40 17.47 23.93
CA ARG A 70 -14.17 16.84 24.41
C ARG A 70 -13.37 16.27 23.25
N THR A 71 -12.05 16.27 23.42
CA THR A 71 -11.11 15.57 22.55
C THR A 71 -11.04 14.09 22.90
N CYS A 72 -11.13 13.23 21.89
CA CYS A 72 -10.81 11.82 21.98
C CYS A 72 -9.53 11.52 21.19
N HIS A 73 -8.55 10.92 21.86
CA HIS A 73 -7.37 10.31 21.24
C HIS A 73 -7.72 8.91 20.71
N LYS A 74 -7.21 8.59 19.52
CA LYS A 74 -7.33 7.29 18.87
C LYS A 74 -5.96 6.60 18.87
N THR A 75 -5.95 5.32 19.15
CA THR A 75 -4.78 4.45 19.02
C THR A 75 -5.11 3.35 18.03
N HIS A 76 -4.31 3.18 16.99
CA HIS A 76 -4.45 2.07 16.06
C HIS A 76 -3.60 0.90 16.53
N VAL A 77 -4.20 -0.28 16.62
CA VAL A 77 -3.49 -1.53 16.84
C VAL A 77 -3.18 -2.13 15.47
N ILE A 78 -1.90 -2.26 15.17
CA ILE A 78 -1.40 -2.77 13.90
C ILE A 78 -0.85 -4.17 14.13
N GLN A 79 -1.42 -5.15 13.44
CA GLN A 79 -0.92 -6.53 13.42
C GLN A 79 0.02 -6.70 12.24
N THR A 80 1.22 -7.22 12.48
CA THR A 80 2.15 -7.63 11.43
C THR A 80 2.37 -9.13 11.50
N VAL A 81 2.07 -9.82 10.40
CA VAL A 81 2.28 -11.25 10.24
C VAL A 81 3.47 -11.48 9.34
N VAL A 82 4.48 -12.19 9.83
CA VAL A 82 5.63 -12.63 9.04
C VAL A 82 5.38 -14.07 8.64
N TYR A 83 5.50 -14.33 7.34
CA TYR A 83 5.45 -15.67 6.77
C TYR A 83 6.84 -16.05 6.28
N TYR A 84 7.14 -17.35 6.35
CA TYR A 84 8.35 -17.94 5.82
C TYR A 84 7.99 -19.02 4.81
N CYS A 85 8.71 -19.05 3.68
CA CYS A 85 8.61 -20.13 2.69
C CYS A 85 9.88 -20.97 2.77
N ASP A 86 9.72 -22.26 3.08
CA ASP A 86 10.83 -23.21 3.20
C ASP A 86 11.40 -23.64 1.86
N VAL A 87 10.63 -23.53 0.77
CA VAL A 87 11.04 -23.90 -0.59
C VAL A 87 12.10 -22.94 -1.15
N HIS A 88 11.99 -21.64 -0.81
CA HIS A 88 12.82 -20.57 -1.38
C HIS A 88 13.67 -19.81 -0.34
N ASP A 89 13.60 -20.21 0.95
CA ASP A 89 14.38 -19.64 2.06
C ASP A 89 14.28 -18.10 2.17
N HIS A 90 13.05 -17.60 2.18
CA HIS A 90 12.78 -16.16 2.34
C HIS A 90 11.50 -15.89 3.13
N THR A 91 11.33 -14.63 3.51
CA THR A 91 10.19 -14.15 4.30
C THR A 91 9.38 -13.13 3.55
N LYS A 92 8.06 -13.14 3.74
CA LYS A 92 7.18 -12.01 3.43
C LYS A 92 6.51 -11.51 4.70
N SER A 93 6.04 -10.27 4.69
CA SER A 93 5.26 -9.70 5.80
C SER A 93 3.99 -9.04 5.28
N GLU A 94 2.90 -9.24 5.99
CA GLU A 94 1.63 -8.55 5.76
C GLU A 94 1.25 -7.78 7.01
N THR A 95 0.70 -6.58 6.83
CA THR A 95 0.34 -5.68 7.93
C THR A 95 -1.14 -5.33 7.83
N PHE A 96 -1.85 -5.45 8.95
CA PHE A 96 -3.29 -5.25 9.06
C PHE A 96 -3.60 -4.22 10.15
N LEU A 97 -4.63 -3.41 9.94
CA LEU A 97 -5.25 -2.66 11.03
C LEU A 97 -6.16 -3.63 11.79
N ASP A 98 -5.76 -4.00 12.99
CA ASP A 98 -6.48 -4.96 13.84
C ASP A 98 -7.63 -4.25 14.60
N ASP A 99 -7.31 -3.14 15.27
CA ASP A 99 -8.29 -2.38 16.05
C ASP A 99 -8.01 -0.87 16.03
N THR A 100 -9.02 -0.08 16.39
CA THR A 100 -8.91 1.34 16.69
C THR A 100 -9.52 1.64 18.05
N ILE A 101 -8.67 1.91 19.03
CA ILE A 101 -9.04 2.18 20.42
C ILE A 101 -9.28 3.68 20.59
N HIS A 102 -10.40 4.02 21.22
CA HIS A 102 -10.75 5.39 21.57
C HIS A 102 -10.55 5.65 23.07
N SER A 103 -9.86 6.73 23.43
CA SER A 103 -9.71 7.16 24.84
C SER A 103 -11.03 7.44 25.57
N HIS A 104 -12.10 7.68 24.79
CA HIS A 104 -13.44 7.90 25.31
C HIS A 104 -14.45 7.12 24.47
N GLN A 105 -15.40 6.48 25.13
CA GLN A 105 -16.54 5.88 24.44
C GLN A 105 -17.52 6.98 24.01
N HIS A 106 -17.68 7.15 22.71
CA HIS A 106 -18.66 8.04 22.08
C HIS A 106 -19.10 7.40 20.76
N GLY A 107 -20.13 7.96 20.11
CA GLY A 107 -20.63 7.42 18.84
C GLY A 107 -19.53 7.26 17.79
N GLU A 108 -19.72 6.24 16.94
CA GLU A 108 -18.88 5.93 15.77
C GLU A 108 -18.96 7.00 14.69
#